data_AF-A0A1X1Z8V6-F1
#
_entry.id   AF-A0A1X1Z8V6-F1
#
_cell.length_a   1.000
_cell.length_b   1.000
_cell.length_c   1.000
_cell.angle_alpha   90.00
_cell.angle_beta   90.00
_cell.angle_gamma   90.00
#
_symmetry.space_group_name_H-M   'P 1'
#
loop_
_entity.id
_entity.type
_entity.pdbx_description
1 polymer ?
#
loop_
_entity_poly.entity_id
_entity_poly.type
_entity_poly.pdbx_seq_one_letter_code
_entity_poly.pdbx_strand_id
1 'polypeptide(L)'
;MCYNRIAILGHLRTELVDGSCNPSRGLAELSAPLLVDDSFTTLLYKIADGRPLRAALLWSRIGDHLSGQSRIEALTLAAVFALKGGNPGICASLINRVDVAVRRDHTGTPAMIDVLKLDHRVQEHLPHPVA
;
A
#
# COMPACT_ATOMS: atom_id res chain seq x y z
N MET A 1 15.27 5.60 19.29
CA MET A 1 16.10 5.96 18.12
C MET A 1 15.22 6.70 17.11
N CYS A 2 15.22 8.03 17.13
CA CYS A 2 14.41 8.86 16.22
C CYS A 2 15.09 8.93 14.86
N TYR A 3 14.90 7.92 14.01
CA TYR A 3 15.25 8.05 12.60
C TYR A 3 14.46 9.22 12.00
N ASN A 4 15.16 10.15 11.36
CA ASN A 4 14.57 11.37 10.81
C ASN A 4 13.53 10.99 9.73
N ARG A 5 12.26 11.30 9.98
CA ARG A 5 11.13 10.99 9.07
C ARG A 5 11.38 11.52 7.65
N ILE A 6 12.08 12.64 7.51
CA ILE A 6 12.48 13.21 6.23
C ILE A 6 13.45 12.27 5.48
N ALA A 7 14.39 11.64 6.19
CA ALA A 7 15.33 10.69 5.58
C ALA A 7 14.60 9.43 5.08
N ILE A 8 13.59 8.96 5.83
CA ILE A 8 12.78 7.80 5.43
C ILE A 8 11.99 8.13 4.14
N LEU A 9 11.33 9.29 4.09
CA LEU A 9 10.64 9.76 2.88
C LEU A 9 11.60 9.94 1.70
N GLY A 10 12.82 10.43 1.95
CA GLY A 10 13.89 10.52 0.96
C GLY A 10 14.27 9.15 0.39
N HIS A 11 14.51 8.16 1.26
CA HIS A 11 14.83 6.78 0.84
C HIS A 11 13.69 6.14 0.04
N LEU A 12 12.44 6.32 0.48
CA LEU A 12 11.27 5.83 -0.26
C LEU A 12 11.19 6.46 -1.65
N ARG A 13 11.44 7.77 -1.76
CA ARG A 13 11.49 8.47 -3.05
C ARG A 13 12.62 7.92 -3.94
N THR A 14 13.81 7.69 -3.41
CA THR A 14 14.92 7.09 -4.17
C THR A 14 14.54 5.70 -4.69
N GLU A 15 13.94 4.84 -3.87
CA GLU A 15 13.45 3.52 -4.32
C GLU A 15 12.40 3.62 -5.44
N LEU A 16 11.56 4.65 -5.41
CA LEU A 16 10.56 4.90 -6.46
C LEU A 16 11.16 5.43 -7.75
N VAL A 17 12.14 6.34 -7.67
CA VAL A 17 12.68 7.03 -8.84
C VAL A 17 13.80 6.23 -9.50
N ASP A 18 14.77 5.77 -8.71
CA ASP A 18 16.04 5.20 -9.16
C ASP A 18 16.21 3.72 -8.75
N GLY A 19 15.46 3.25 -7.76
CA GLY A 19 15.61 1.90 -7.20
C GLY A 19 14.89 0.80 -7.97
N SER A 20 14.95 -0.41 -7.41
CA SER A 20 14.28 -1.62 -7.94
C SER A 20 12.89 -1.85 -7.33
N CYS A 21 12.44 -0.91 -6.48
CA CYS A 21 11.26 -1.04 -5.63
C CYS A 21 11.32 -2.32 -4.78
N ASN A 22 12.52 -2.75 -4.34
CA ASN A 22 12.72 -3.92 -3.51
C ASN A 22 13.27 -3.49 -2.14
N PRO A 23 12.39 -3.03 -1.23
CA PRO A 23 12.80 -2.44 0.02
C PRO A 23 13.45 -3.50 0.91
N SER A 24 14.48 -3.10 1.66
CA SER A 24 14.98 -3.95 2.74
C SER A 24 13.93 -4.04 3.86
N ARG A 25 14.00 -5.11 4.66
CA ARG A 25 13.18 -5.26 5.87
C ARG A 25 13.30 -4.04 6.80
N GLY A 26 14.51 -3.52 6.98
CA GLY A 26 14.75 -2.33 7.81
C GLY A 26 14.06 -1.08 7.28
N LEU A 27 14.05 -0.87 5.95
CA LEU A 27 13.30 0.25 5.35
C LEU A 27 11.79 0.08 5.54
N ALA A 28 11.28 -1.15 5.39
CA ALA A 28 9.87 -1.44 5.62
C ALA A 28 9.46 -1.13 7.08
N GLU A 29 10.23 -1.61 8.05
CA GLU A 29 9.99 -1.36 9.48
C GLU A 29 10.06 0.14 9.83
N LEU A 30 11.01 0.87 9.23
CA LEU A 30 11.11 2.32 9.40
C LEU A 30 9.94 3.09 8.77
N SER A 31 9.35 2.56 7.68
CA SER A 31 8.19 3.18 7.03
C SER A 31 6.86 2.92 7.75
N ALA A 32 6.78 1.87 8.59
CA ALA A 32 5.55 1.45 9.26
C ALA A 32 4.86 2.55 10.09
N PRO A 33 5.59 3.37 10.88
CA PRO A 33 4.97 4.49 11.61
C PRO A 33 4.40 5.58 10.70
N LEU A 34 4.92 5.76 9.49
CA LEU A 34 4.42 6.78 8.55
C LEU A 34 3.09 6.37 7.91
N LEU A 35 2.81 5.07 7.85
CA LEU A 35 1.59 4.52 7.26
C LEU A 35 0.37 4.64 8.17
N VAL A 36 0.59 4.72 9.48
CA VAL A 36 -0.47 4.83 10.49
C VAL A 36 -0.69 6.27 10.98
N ASP A 37 0.16 7.19 10.56
CA ASP A 37 0.09 8.60 10.92
C ASP A 37 -0.49 9.41 9.74
N ASP A 38 -1.77 9.78 9.87
CA ASP A 38 -2.53 10.48 8.83
C ASP A 38 -1.88 11.79 8.35
N SER A 39 -1.02 12.40 9.17
CA SER A 39 -0.30 13.62 8.79
C SER A 39 0.66 13.40 7.61
N PHE A 40 1.10 12.16 7.39
CA PHE A 40 2.02 11.79 6.30
C PHE A 40 1.32 11.30 5.03
N THR A 41 0.03 10.99 5.08
CA THR A 41 -0.72 10.43 3.93
C THR A 41 -0.51 11.26 2.66
N THR A 42 -0.70 12.58 2.75
CA THR A 42 -0.48 13.49 1.60
C THR A 42 0.95 13.41 1.04
N LEU A 43 1.95 13.29 1.90
CA LEU A 43 3.35 13.17 1.48
C LEU A 43 3.63 11.83 0.81
N LEU A 44 3.09 10.73 1.33
CA LEU A 44 3.19 9.40 0.73
C LEU A 44 2.56 9.36 -0.68
N TYR A 45 1.45 10.09 -0.89
CA TYR A 45 0.89 10.28 -2.23
C TYR A 45 1.78 11.12 -3.14
N LYS A 46 2.36 12.21 -2.64
CA LYS A 46 3.23 13.10 -3.43
C LYS A 46 4.52 12.45 -3.87
N ILE A 47 5.16 11.60 -3.06
CA ILE A 47 6.41 10.93 -3.47
C ILE A 47 6.21 9.93 -4.62
N ALA A 48 4.98 9.45 -4.81
CA ALA A 48 4.58 8.53 -5.86
C ALA A 48 4.12 9.22 -7.14
N ASP A 49 4.15 10.56 -7.19
CA ASP A 49 3.63 11.34 -8.31
C ASP A 49 4.32 10.98 -9.64
N GLY A 50 3.50 10.83 -10.68
CA GLY A 50 3.92 10.35 -12.00
C GLY A 50 4.37 8.88 -12.07
N ARG A 51 4.36 8.11 -10.97
CA ARG A 51 4.85 6.71 -10.91
C ARG A 51 3.94 5.74 -10.13
N PRO A 52 2.62 5.75 -10.37
CA PRO A 52 1.67 4.99 -9.57
C PRO A 52 1.96 3.47 -9.54
N LEU A 53 2.26 2.82 -10.67
CA LEU A 53 2.51 1.37 -10.67
C LEU A 53 3.79 0.96 -9.92
N ARG A 54 4.84 1.80 -9.96
CA ARG A 54 6.06 1.57 -9.17
C ARG A 54 5.78 1.73 -7.68
N ALA A 55 4.96 2.73 -7.32
CA ALA A 55 4.50 2.89 -5.94
C ALA A 55 3.66 1.70 -5.47
N ALA A 56 2.75 1.20 -6.30
CA ALA A 56 1.98 0.00 -5.99
C ALA A 56 2.90 -1.20 -5.69
N LEU A 57 3.93 -1.42 -6.52
CA LEU A 57 4.90 -2.49 -6.31
C LEU A 57 5.71 -2.31 -5.02
N LEU A 58 6.24 -1.10 -4.79
CA LEU A 58 7.04 -0.79 -3.60
C LEU A 58 6.22 -1.03 -2.33
N TRP A 59 5.03 -0.44 -2.23
CA TRP A 59 4.18 -0.56 -1.05
C TRP A 59 3.67 -1.99 -0.84
N SER A 60 3.43 -2.74 -1.92
CA SER A 60 3.11 -4.16 -1.82
C SER A 60 4.24 -4.96 -1.16
N ARG A 61 5.50 -4.73 -1.57
CA ARG A 61 6.68 -5.39 -0.99
C ARG A 61 7.00 -4.92 0.42
N ILE A 62 6.77 -3.64 0.73
CA ILE A 62 6.81 -3.16 2.12
C ILE A 62 5.81 -3.95 2.98
N GLY A 63 4.57 -4.10 2.50
CA GLY A 63 3.54 -4.89 3.18
C GLY A 63 3.91 -6.36 3.39
N ASP A 64 4.77 -6.94 2.54
CA ASP A 64 5.25 -8.32 2.70
C ASP A 64 6.23 -8.49 3.87
N HIS A 65 6.91 -7.41 4.28
CA HIS A 65 7.79 -7.41 5.45
C HIS A 65 7.10 -7.01 6.76
N LEU A 66 5.87 -6.51 6.70
CA LEU A 66 5.13 -5.98 7.85
C LEU A 66 4.05 -6.96 8.34
N SER A 67 3.49 -6.65 9.51
CA SER A 67 2.37 -7.35 10.14
C SER A 67 1.38 -6.36 10.78
N GLY A 68 0.18 -6.81 11.10
CA GLY A 68 -0.83 -6.00 11.78
C GLY A 68 -1.31 -4.81 10.94
N GLN A 69 -1.66 -3.70 11.60
CA GLN A 69 -2.23 -2.55 10.93
C GLN A 69 -1.30 -1.96 9.86
N SER A 70 0.01 -1.86 10.14
CA SER A 70 0.96 -1.29 9.16
C SER A 70 1.06 -2.09 7.86
N ARG A 71 0.88 -3.42 7.92
CA ARG A 71 0.77 -4.24 6.70
C ARG A 71 -0.47 -3.88 5.90
N ILE A 72 -1.60 -3.74 6.58
CA ILE A 72 -2.88 -3.42 5.95
C ILE A 72 -2.87 -2.04 5.31
N GLU A 73 -2.30 -1.05 5.99
CA GLU A 73 -2.14 0.30 5.41
C GLU A 73 -1.20 0.30 4.20
N ALA A 74 -0.07 -0.45 4.27
CA ALA A 74 0.84 -0.58 3.13
C ALA A 74 0.14 -1.21 1.91
N LEU A 75 -0.59 -2.31 2.11
CA LEU A 75 -1.32 -2.99 1.04
C LEU A 75 -2.48 -2.15 0.51
N THR A 76 -3.17 -1.40 1.36
CA THR A 76 -4.23 -0.46 0.97
C THR A 76 -3.66 0.66 0.09
N LEU A 77 -2.54 1.26 0.50
CA LEU A 77 -1.86 2.27 -0.29
C LEU A 77 -1.38 1.72 -1.65
N ALA A 78 -0.88 0.48 -1.66
CA ALA A 78 -0.53 -0.22 -2.88
C ALA A 78 -1.74 -0.40 -3.82
N ALA A 79 -2.91 -0.77 -3.29
CA ALA A 79 -4.14 -0.95 -4.06
C ALA A 79 -4.60 0.36 -4.70
N VAL A 80 -4.57 1.47 -3.94
CA VAL A 80 -4.91 2.79 -4.48
C VAL A 80 -3.97 3.16 -5.63
N PHE A 81 -2.67 2.94 -5.48
CA PHE A 81 -1.72 3.24 -6.56
C PHE A 81 -1.86 2.32 -7.76
N ALA A 82 -2.23 1.05 -7.57
CA ALA A 82 -2.51 0.14 -8.68
C ALA A 82 -3.69 0.64 -9.52
N LEU A 83 -4.77 1.08 -8.86
CA LEU A 83 -5.92 1.67 -9.54
C LEU A 83 -5.57 2.99 -10.23
N LYS A 84 -4.86 3.91 -9.55
CA LYS A 84 -4.37 5.16 -10.15
C LYS A 84 -3.44 4.92 -11.35
N GLY A 85 -2.70 3.82 -11.33
CA GLY A 85 -1.86 3.38 -12.44
C GLY A 85 -2.62 2.68 -13.57
N GLY A 86 -3.95 2.61 -13.50
CA GLY A 86 -4.80 2.03 -14.53
C GLY A 86 -4.88 0.51 -14.51
N ASN A 87 -4.46 -0.15 -13.41
CA ASN A 87 -4.47 -1.60 -13.28
C ASN A 87 -5.46 -2.08 -12.19
N PRO A 88 -6.76 -2.18 -12.53
CA PRO A 88 -7.81 -2.58 -11.59
C PRO A 88 -7.69 -4.05 -11.15
N GLY A 89 -7.12 -4.93 -11.99
CA GLY A 89 -6.88 -6.34 -11.61
C GLY A 89 -5.85 -6.49 -10.50
N ILE A 90 -4.74 -5.73 -10.56
CA ILE A 90 -3.77 -5.68 -9.45
C ILE A 90 -4.41 -5.05 -8.20
N CYS A 91 -5.23 -4.02 -8.37
CA CYS A 91 -5.99 -3.43 -7.26
C CYS A 91 -6.87 -4.49 -6.56
N ALA A 92 -7.67 -5.25 -7.32
CA ALA A 92 -8.52 -6.32 -6.79
C ALA A 92 -7.71 -7.42 -6.07
N SER A 93 -6.56 -7.82 -6.62
CA SER A 93 -5.65 -8.77 -5.97
C SER A 93 -5.12 -8.25 -4.63
N LEU A 94 -4.77 -6.96 -4.56
CA LEU A 94 -4.30 -6.32 -3.33
C LEU A 94 -5.43 -6.17 -2.30
N ILE A 95 -6.66 -5.86 -2.73
CA ILE A 95 -7.85 -5.88 -1.86
C ILE A 95 -8.05 -7.26 -1.22
N ASN A 96 -7.95 -8.33 -2.01
CA ASN A 96 -8.05 -9.69 -1.47
C ASN A 96 -6.94 -9.97 -0.44
N ARG A 97 -5.71 -9.48 -0.67
CA ARG A 97 -4.61 -9.60 0.30
C ARG A 97 -4.89 -8.81 1.58
N VAL A 98 -5.52 -7.65 1.49
CA VAL A 98 -5.97 -6.88 2.65
C VAL A 98 -7.04 -7.64 3.42
N ASP A 99 -8.06 -8.17 2.74
CA ASP A 99 -9.13 -8.95 3.39
C ASP A 99 -8.57 -10.18 4.13
N VAL A 100 -7.57 -10.86 3.55
CA VAL A 100 -6.86 -11.98 4.22
C VAL A 100 -6.05 -11.48 5.43
N ALA A 101 -5.31 -10.38 5.30
CA ALA A 101 -4.51 -9.82 6.38
C ALA A 101 -5.38 -9.35 7.55
N VAL A 102 -6.48 -8.67 7.29
CA VAL A 102 -7.48 -8.24 8.28
C VAL A 102 -7.99 -9.42 9.11
N ARG A 103 -8.38 -10.53 8.44
CA ARG A 103 -8.87 -11.73 9.12
C ARG A 103 -7.78 -12.40 9.97
N ARG A 104 -6.54 -12.42 9.47
CA ARG A 104 -5.40 -13.05 10.14
C ARG A 104 -4.93 -12.27 11.36
N ASP A 105 -4.86 -10.96 11.24
CA ASP A 105 -4.25 -10.10 12.26
C ASP A 105 -5.29 -9.50 13.23
N HIS A 106 -6.58 -9.80 13.04
CA HIS A 106 -7.72 -9.33 13.85
C HIS A 106 -7.79 -7.80 13.97
N THR A 107 -7.51 -7.12 12.87
CA THR A 107 -7.48 -5.66 12.76
C THR A 107 -8.70 -5.11 12.01
N GLY A 108 -8.82 -3.79 11.90
CA GLY A 108 -9.88 -3.15 11.13
C GLY A 108 -9.57 -3.07 9.64
N THR A 109 -10.60 -3.22 8.80
CA THR A 109 -10.51 -2.91 7.37
C THR A 109 -10.49 -1.39 7.18
N PRO A 110 -9.51 -0.82 6.46
CA PRO A 110 -9.51 0.61 6.15
C PRO A 110 -10.67 0.98 5.24
N ALA A 111 -11.37 2.09 5.53
CA ALA A 111 -12.52 2.55 4.74
C ALA A 111 -12.20 2.75 3.24
N MET A 112 -10.95 3.05 2.92
CA MET A 112 -10.48 3.16 1.53
C MET A 112 -10.69 1.86 0.74
N ILE A 113 -10.61 0.69 1.38
CA ILE A 113 -10.89 -0.59 0.71
C ILE A 113 -12.34 -0.67 0.25
N ASP A 114 -13.27 -0.24 1.08
CA ASP A 114 -14.69 -0.21 0.71
C ASP A 114 -14.93 0.76 -0.45
N VAL A 115 -14.27 1.92 -0.44
CA VAL A 115 -14.30 2.88 -1.56
C VAL A 115 -13.76 2.25 -2.84
N LEU A 116 -12.63 1.55 -2.79
CA LEU A 116 -12.05 0.89 -3.97
C LEU A 116 -12.94 -0.23 -4.51
N LYS A 117 -13.65 -0.96 -3.65
CA LYS A 117 -14.62 -2.00 -4.03
C LYS A 117 -15.84 -1.44 -4.77
N LEU A 118 -16.11 -0.13 -4.68
CA LEU A 118 -17.20 0.51 -5.43
C LEU A 118 -16.84 0.81 -6.90
N ASP A 119 -15.55 0.78 -7.27
CA ASP A 119 -15.14 0.98 -8.66
C ASP A 119 -15.52 -0.22 -9.53
N HIS A 120 -16.36 0.00 -10.54
CA HIS A 120 -16.86 -1.05 -11.44
C HIS A 120 -15.72 -1.88 -12.08
N ARG A 121 -14.60 -1.25 -12.43
CA ARG A 121 -13.46 -1.92 -13.05
C ARG A 121 -12.78 -2.87 -12.07
N VAL A 122 -12.79 -2.52 -10.78
CA VAL A 122 -12.26 -3.39 -9.71
C VAL A 122 -13.24 -4.52 -9.45
N GLN A 123 -14.55 -4.26 -9.43
CA GLN A 123 -15.59 -5.27 -9.20
C GLN A 123 -15.54 -6.42 -10.21
N GLU A 124 -15.31 -6.13 -11.48
CA GLU A 124 -15.15 -7.15 -12.54
C GLU A 124 -14.04 -8.18 -12.24
N HIS A 125 -13.04 -7.79 -11.43
CA HIS A 125 -11.92 -8.63 -11.04
C HIS A 125 -12.03 -9.21 -9.63
N LEU A 126 -13.00 -8.77 -8.82
CA LEU A 126 -13.22 -9.35 -7.51
C LEU A 126 -13.84 -10.74 -7.65
N PRO A 127 -13.43 -11.71 -6.80
CA PRO A 127 -14.07 -13.02 -6.79
C PRO A 127 -15.55 -12.82 -6.46
N HIS A 128 -16.41 -13.22 -7.39
CA HIS A 128 -17.84 -13.17 -7.15
C HIS A 128 -18.15 -14.18 -6.04
N PRO A 129 -18.94 -13.82 -5.01
CA PRO A 129 -19.41 -14.81 -4.07
C PRO A 129 -20.23 -15.82 -4.88
N VAL A 130 -19.75 -17.06 -4.93
CA VAL A 130 -20.55 -18.17 -5.45
C VAL A 130 -21.75 -18.28 -4.51
N ALA A 131 -22.94 -18.02 -5.06
CA ALA A 131 -24.22 -18.08 -4.36
C ALA A 131 -24.52 -19.49 -3.84
#